data_AF-A0A968I4M0-F1
#
_entry.id   AF-A0A968I4M0-F1
#
_cell.length_a   1.000
_cell.length_b   1.000
_cell.length_c   1.000
_cell.angle_alpha   90.00
_cell.angle_beta   90.00
_cell.angle_gamma   90.00
#
_symmetry.space_group_name_H-M   'P 1'
#
loop_
_entity.id
_entity.type
_entity.pdbx_description
1 polymer ?
#
loop_
_entity_poly.entity_id
_entity_poly.type
_entity_poly.pdbx_seq_one_letter_code
_entity_poly.pdbx_strand_id
1 'polypeptide(L)'
;MLVTAYGGGQAMELKPGTADHTYMAFFPRTANPASRGAFVGFGSSGATQFTIQNEIVNGDVNVITSGTGQVRVNGNQVVSRGHFVDAITAVVDTAFTAPGTGWFVTNISLPGATIGDFVVVSASLGTGFIVLGRVISAGSVNVFFQSATGGNQTVVAGTTISVRTLRRPT
;
A
#
# COMPACT_ATOMS: atom_id res chain seq x y z
N MET A 1 23.43 30.22 13.63
CA MET A 1 24.53 29.29 13.31
C MET A 1 24.33 28.82 11.88
N LEU A 2 25.22 29.20 10.96
CA LEU A 2 25.22 28.67 9.60
C LEU A 2 26.18 27.48 9.59
N VAL A 3 25.66 26.28 9.36
CA VAL A 3 26.49 25.09 9.11
C VAL A 3 26.48 24.87 7.60
N THR A 4 27.64 24.96 6.96
CA THR A 4 27.77 24.63 5.54
C THR A 4 28.84 23.57 5.34
N ALA A 5 28.44 22.41 4.80
CA ALA A 5 29.32 21.29 4.50
C ALA A 5 29.43 21.13 2.98
N TYR A 6 30.66 21.04 2.46
CA TYR A 6 30.95 21.13 1.01
C TYR A 6 31.69 19.91 0.42
N GLY A 7 31.67 18.75 1.08
CA GLY A 7 32.34 17.54 0.57
C GLY A 7 32.17 16.31 1.50
N GLY A 8 32.34 15.11 0.93
CA GLY A 8 31.98 13.81 1.53
C GLY A 8 32.63 13.48 2.88
N GLY A 9 31.87 12.77 3.72
CA GLY A 9 32.16 12.43 5.11
C GLY A 9 30.95 12.66 6.02
N GLN A 10 31.09 12.40 7.33
CA GLN A 10 30.06 12.75 8.33
C GLN A 10 30.17 14.25 8.70
N ALA A 11 29.19 15.06 8.27
CA ALA A 11 29.18 16.50 8.52
C ALA A 11 28.67 16.90 9.92
N MET A 12 27.82 16.06 10.52
CA MET A 12 27.29 16.25 11.87
C MET A 12 27.18 14.89 12.56
N GLU A 13 27.70 14.80 13.77
CA GLU A 13 27.58 13.63 14.63
C GLU A 13 26.86 14.01 15.92
N LEU A 14 25.85 13.21 16.26
CA LEU A 14 25.16 13.31 17.53
C LEU A 14 25.46 12.04 18.32
N LYS A 15 26.17 12.19 19.43
CA LYS A 15 26.48 11.12 20.37
C LYS A 15 25.67 11.30 21.65
N PRO A 16 25.28 10.20 22.33
CA PRO A 16 24.63 10.30 23.63
C PRO A 16 25.56 11.00 24.64
N GLY A 17 24.95 11.67 25.60
CA GLY A 17 25.66 12.22 26.76
C GLY A 17 25.77 11.17 27.87
N THR A 18 25.09 11.44 28.99
CA THR A 18 25.05 10.55 30.16
C THR A 18 23.92 9.51 30.13
N ALA A 19 23.13 9.49 29.05
CA ALA A 19 21.99 8.60 28.88
C ALA A 19 21.90 8.12 27.43
N ASP A 20 21.34 6.93 27.22
CA ASP A 20 21.17 6.30 25.91
C ASP A 20 20.01 6.97 25.13
N HIS A 21 20.23 8.21 24.72
CA HIS A 21 19.32 8.94 23.84
C HIS A 21 20.04 10.07 23.11
N THR A 22 19.61 10.33 21.87
CA THR A 22 20.15 11.34 20.98
C THR A 22 19.07 11.75 19.99
N TYR A 23 18.84 13.05 19.83
CA TYR A 23 17.88 13.58 18.86
C TYR A 23 18.20 15.00 18.41
N MET A 24 17.64 15.40 17.28
CA MET A 24 17.47 16.81 16.90
C MET A 24 16.08 17.27 17.33
N ALA A 25 15.98 18.37 18.07
CA ALA A 25 14.71 18.94 18.51
C ALA A 25 14.37 20.24 17.80
N PHE A 26 13.08 20.43 17.58
CA PHE A 26 12.51 21.61 16.96
C PHE A 26 11.55 22.29 17.95
N PHE A 27 11.67 23.61 18.07
CA PHE A 27 10.89 24.44 19.00
C PHE A 27 10.10 25.51 18.21
N PRO A 28 9.10 25.11 17.39
CA PRO A 28 8.44 26.01 16.46
C PRO A 28 7.44 26.99 17.11
N ARG A 29 7.12 26.82 18.40
CA ARG A 29 6.06 27.59 19.08
C ARG A 29 6.60 28.93 19.58
N THR A 30 6.25 30.03 18.93
CA THR A 30 6.62 31.39 19.40
C THR A 30 6.03 31.73 20.77
N ALA A 31 4.83 31.25 21.07
CA ALA A 31 4.17 31.47 22.36
C ALA A 31 4.81 30.69 23.53
N ASN A 32 5.55 29.62 23.24
CA ASN A 32 6.30 28.85 24.24
C ASN A 32 7.58 28.28 23.62
N PRO A 33 8.64 29.10 23.47
CA PRO A 33 9.84 28.73 22.74
C PRO A 33 10.68 27.67 23.47
N ALA A 34 10.40 27.39 24.75
CA ALA A 34 11.05 26.33 25.51
C ALA A 34 10.38 24.96 25.32
N SER A 35 9.19 24.93 24.72
CA SER A 35 8.44 23.69 24.51
C SER A 35 8.79 23.06 23.17
N ARG A 36 9.30 21.83 23.22
CA ARG A 36 9.59 21.02 22.03
C ARG A 36 8.29 20.75 21.26
N GLY A 37 8.33 20.96 19.95
CA GLY A 37 7.21 20.72 19.05
C GLY A 37 7.44 19.57 18.07
N ALA A 38 8.69 19.16 17.84
CA ALA A 38 9.02 17.96 17.06
C ALA A 38 10.43 17.46 17.39
N PHE A 39 10.73 16.22 17.06
CA PHE A 39 12.09 15.69 17.07
C PHE A 39 12.32 14.61 16.01
N VAL A 40 13.60 14.38 15.70
CA VAL A 40 14.08 13.25 14.92
C VAL A 40 15.20 12.56 15.71
N GLY A 41 15.02 11.30 16.07
CA GLY A 41 16.01 10.52 16.85
C GLY A 41 15.37 9.61 17.90
N PHE A 42 16.12 9.33 18.96
CA PHE A 42 15.71 8.58 20.14
C PHE A 42 15.21 9.56 21.21
N GLY A 43 13.90 9.74 21.32
CA GLY A 43 13.28 10.87 22.02
C GLY A 43 13.34 10.84 23.56
N SER A 44 13.64 9.69 24.16
CA SER A 44 13.74 9.45 25.60
C SER A 44 14.91 8.52 25.93
N SER A 45 15.39 8.59 27.18
CA SER A 45 16.44 7.70 27.69
C SER A 45 16.05 6.24 27.52
N GLY A 46 16.94 5.44 26.90
CA GLY A 46 16.73 4.01 26.67
C GLY A 46 15.73 3.68 25.55
N ALA A 47 15.28 4.67 24.77
CA ALA A 47 14.43 4.42 23.63
C ALA A 47 15.15 3.55 22.59
N THR A 48 14.53 2.44 22.20
CA THR A 48 15.06 1.54 21.17
C THR A 48 14.51 1.85 19.78
N GLN A 49 13.48 2.70 19.69
CA GLN A 49 12.86 3.10 18.43
C GLN A 49 13.42 4.45 17.96
N PHE A 50 13.94 4.50 16.73
CA PHE A 50 14.21 5.75 16.05
C PHE A 50 12.89 6.36 15.57
N THR A 51 12.65 7.64 15.88
CA THR A 51 11.34 8.27 15.67
C THR A 51 11.49 9.62 14.96
N ILE A 52 10.58 9.89 14.03
CA ILE A 52 10.27 11.23 13.52
C ILE A 52 8.89 11.57 14.07
N GLN A 53 8.79 12.55 14.95
CA GLN A 53 7.54 12.88 15.62
C GLN A 53 7.26 14.37 15.59
N ASN A 54 6.02 14.71 15.24
CA ASN A 54 5.39 15.99 15.54
C ASN A 54 4.67 15.86 16.90
N GLU A 55 5.05 16.67 17.88
CA GLU A 55 4.49 16.69 19.24
C GLU A 55 3.44 17.81 19.40
N ILE A 56 3.01 18.44 18.31
CA ILE A 56 1.87 19.37 18.29
C ILE A 56 0.58 18.55 18.18
N VAL A 57 -0.38 18.84 19.06
CA VAL A 57 -1.72 18.23 19.03
C VAL A 57 -2.35 18.45 17.65
N ASN A 58 -2.80 17.36 17.02
CA ASN A 58 -3.31 17.33 15.65
C ASN A 58 -2.32 17.79 14.56
N GLY A 59 -1.01 17.73 14.85
CA GLY A 59 0.04 18.04 13.89
C GLY A 59 0.43 16.84 13.03
N ASP A 60 0.53 17.04 11.72
CA ASP A 60 0.94 15.98 10.79
C ASP A 60 2.46 15.83 10.70
N VAL A 61 2.91 14.64 10.27
CA VAL A 61 4.23 14.42 9.66
C VAL A 61 4.00 14.20 8.17
N ASN A 62 4.32 15.20 7.35
CA ASN A 62 4.08 15.16 5.91
C ASN A 62 5.37 14.81 5.14
N VAL A 63 5.36 13.70 4.40
CA VAL A 63 6.49 13.24 3.57
C VAL A 63 6.10 13.34 2.10
N ILE A 64 6.62 14.34 1.40
CA ILE A 64 6.27 14.64 0.01
C ILE A 64 7.47 14.36 -0.91
N THR A 65 7.24 13.65 -2.02
CA THR A 65 8.19 13.48 -3.12
C THR A 65 7.78 14.32 -4.33
N SER A 66 8.73 14.63 -5.22
CA SER A 66 8.46 15.34 -6.48
C SER A 66 8.59 14.41 -7.70
N GLY A 67 7.87 14.74 -8.77
CA GLY A 67 7.89 13.96 -10.02
C GLY A 67 7.48 12.50 -9.81
N THR A 68 8.37 11.57 -10.17
CA THR A 68 8.18 10.12 -10.00
C THR A 68 8.79 9.57 -8.71
N GLY A 69 9.20 10.42 -7.77
CA GLY A 69 9.81 10.02 -6.51
C GLY A 69 8.88 9.19 -5.62
N GLN A 70 9.45 8.25 -4.85
CA GLN A 70 8.71 7.31 -4.00
C GLN A 70 9.26 7.30 -2.58
N VAL A 71 8.38 7.12 -1.59
CA VAL A 71 8.76 6.77 -0.21
C VAL A 71 8.87 5.25 -0.11
N ARG A 72 10.03 4.72 0.29
CA ARG A 72 10.30 3.28 0.39
C ARG A 72 10.84 2.89 1.77
N VAL A 73 10.51 1.70 2.25
CA VAL A 73 11.05 1.05 3.46
C VAL A 73 11.55 -0.34 3.06
N ASN A 74 12.83 -0.62 3.34
CA ASN A 74 13.49 -1.86 2.92
C ASN A 74 13.32 -2.17 1.42
N GLY A 75 13.38 -1.12 0.58
CA GLY A 75 13.17 -1.22 -0.87
C GLY A 75 11.71 -1.24 -1.32
N ASN A 76 10.75 -1.43 -0.41
CA ASN A 76 9.32 -1.53 -0.73
C ASN A 76 8.64 -0.16 -0.64
N GLN A 77 7.82 0.21 -1.62
CA GLN A 77 7.05 1.45 -1.58
C GLN A 77 6.04 1.43 -0.42
N VAL A 78 6.09 2.44 0.46
CA VAL A 78 5.33 2.46 1.73
C VAL A 78 3.86 2.73 1.50
N VAL A 79 3.49 3.47 0.45
CA VAL A 79 2.09 3.71 0.05
C VAL A 79 2.01 4.01 -1.45
N SER A 80 1.08 3.36 -2.15
CA SER A 80 0.46 3.87 -3.38
C SER A 80 -1.03 4.11 -3.06
N ARG A 81 -1.71 5.08 -3.71
CA ARG A 81 -3.14 5.34 -3.44
C ARG A 81 -3.95 4.04 -3.55
N GLY A 82 -4.54 3.58 -2.44
CA GLY A 82 -5.21 2.29 -2.31
C GLY A 82 -4.18 1.16 -2.12
N HIS A 83 -4.07 0.64 -0.89
CA HIS A 83 -3.23 -0.50 -0.48
C HIS A 83 -3.72 -1.81 -1.14
N PHE A 84 -3.76 -1.84 -2.46
CA PHE A 84 -3.81 -3.07 -3.22
C PHE A 84 -2.44 -3.70 -3.07
N VAL A 85 -2.41 -4.88 -2.44
CA VAL A 85 -1.16 -5.60 -2.18
C VAL A 85 -0.55 -6.01 -3.52
N ASP A 86 -1.41 -6.40 -4.47
CA ASP A 86 -1.04 -6.72 -5.85
C ASP A 86 -2.22 -6.42 -6.81
N ALA A 87 -1.90 -6.15 -8.07
CA ALA A 87 -2.88 -5.93 -9.13
C ALA A 87 -2.40 -6.57 -10.43
N ILE A 88 -3.26 -7.37 -11.06
CA ILE A 88 -3.03 -7.91 -12.40
C ILE A 88 -4.23 -7.64 -13.30
N THR A 89 -3.95 -7.33 -14.56
CA THR A 89 -4.95 -7.25 -15.62
C THR A 89 -4.72 -8.42 -16.56
N ALA A 90 -5.70 -9.32 -16.66
CA ALA A 90 -5.72 -10.45 -17.58
C ALA A 90 -6.72 -10.18 -18.72
N VAL A 91 -6.48 -10.80 -19.87
CA VAL A 91 -7.38 -10.76 -21.03
C VAL A 91 -7.99 -12.15 -21.21
N VAL A 92 -9.29 -12.22 -21.45
CA VAL A 92 -9.99 -13.44 -21.86
C VAL A 92 -9.51 -13.81 -23.26
N ASP A 93 -8.67 -14.83 -23.36
CA ASP A 93 -8.08 -15.26 -24.64
C ASP A 93 -9.11 -15.97 -25.54
N THR A 94 -9.95 -16.82 -24.93
CA THR A 94 -11.02 -17.54 -25.63
C THR A 94 -12.38 -17.24 -25.00
N ALA A 95 -13.38 -17.02 -25.85
CA ALA A 95 -14.75 -16.80 -25.39
C ALA A 95 -15.26 -18.01 -24.59
N PHE A 96 -16.06 -17.76 -23.56
CA PHE A 96 -16.68 -18.82 -22.76
C PHE A 96 -18.13 -18.47 -22.44
N THR A 97 -18.90 -19.49 -22.05
CA THR A 97 -20.30 -19.33 -21.66
C THR A 97 -20.42 -19.30 -20.14
N ALA A 98 -20.82 -18.15 -19.58
CA ALA A 98 -21.26 -18.04 -18.20
C ALA A 98 -22.69 -18.62 -18.10
N PRO A 99 -22.90 -19.65 -17.28
CA PRO A 99 -24.19 -20.33 -17.24
C PRO A 99 -25.24 -19.50 -16.49
N GLY A 100 -26.53 -19.73 -16.77
CA GLY A 100 -27.65 -19.16 -16.01
C GLY A 100 -27.77 -19.73 -14.58
N THR A 101 -27.29 -20.96 -14.39
CA THR A 101 -27.19 -21.63 -13.09
C THR A 101 -25.80 -22.22 -12.90
N GLY A 102 -25.21 -22.05 -11.72
CA GLY A 102 -23.84 -22.46 -11.44
C GLY A 102 -22.80 -21.41 -11.87
N TRP A 103 -21.53 -21.81 -11.87
CA TRP A 103 -20.41 -20.88 -12.09
C TRP A 103 -19.46 -21.41 -13.16
N PHE A 104 -19.12 -20.57 -14.13
CA PHE A 104 -17.88 -20.74 -14.87
C PHE A 104 -16.74 -20.16 -14.04
N VAL A 105 -15.59 -20.85 -13.99
CA VAL A 105 -14.46 -20.43 -13.15
C VAL A 105 -13.21 -20.37 -14.00
N THR A 106 -12.50 -19.24 -13.94
CA THR A 106 -11.15 -19.10 -14.47
C THR A 106 -10.16 -18.82 -13.35
N ASN A 107 -8.93 -19.28 -13.53
CA ASN A 107 -7.86 -19.04 -12.60
C ASN A 107 -6.95 -17.92 -13.13
N ILE A 108 -6.64 -16.96 -12.27
CA ILE A 108 -5.73 -15.87 -12.56
C ILE A 108 -4.56 -15.96 -11.58
N SER A 109 -3.35 -16.05 -12.13
CA SER A 109 -2.12 -15.93 -11.36
C SER A 109 -1.95 -14.48 -10.93
N LEU A 110 -2.00 -14.24 -9.62
CA LEU A 110 -1.77 -12.92 -9.01
C LEU A 110 -0.66 -13.10 -7.97
N PRO A 111 0.62 -13.01 -8.38
CA PRO A 111 1.75 -13.12 -7.47
C PRO A 111 1.57 -12.17 -6.29
N GLY A 112 1.69 -12.68 -5.07
CA GLY A 112 1.54 -11.93 -3.81
C GLY A 112 0.15 -12.00 -3.16
N ALA A 113 -0.88 -12.50 -3.85
CA ALA A 113 -2.16 -12.86 -3.24
C ALA A 113 -1.98 -13.96 -2.16
N THR A 114 -2.63 -13.80 -1.01
CA THR A 114 -2.65 -14.81 0.06
C THR A 114 -4.07 -15.16 0.49
N ILE A 115 -4.26 -16.37 1.04
CA ILE A 115 -5.55 -16.78 1.59
C ILE A 115 -5.96 -15.80 2.69
N GLY A 116 -7.20 -15.32 2.63
CA GLY A 116 -7.74 -14.31 3.55
C GLY A 116 -7.74 -12.88 2.99
N ASP A 117 -7.08 -12.64 1.85
CA ASP A 117 -7.20 -11.34 1.17
C ASP A 117 -8.62 -11.15 0.62
N PHE A 118 -9.09 -9.91 0.69
CA PHE A 118 -10.30 -9.50 0.01
C PHE A 118 -10.02 -9.27 -1.48
N VAL A 119 -10.80 -9.87 -2.36
CA VAL A 119 -10.58 -9.78 -3.81
C VAL A 119 -11.56 -8.79 -4.43
N VAL A 120 -11.02 -7.84 -5.19
CA VAL A 120 -11.78 -6.95 -6.07
C VAL A 120 -11.59 -7.43 -7.51
N VAL A 121 -12.71 -7.70 -8.18
CA VAL A 121 -12.73 -8.03 -9.60
C VAL A 121 -13.50 -6.97 -10.35
N SER A 122 -12.92 -6.48 -11.43
CA SER A 122 -13.62 -5.64 -12.42
C SER A 122 -13.43 -6.24 -13.80
N ALA A 123 -14.51 -6.35 -14.57
CA ALA A 123 -14.45 -6.89 -15.92
C ALA A 123 -15.24 -6.00 -16.88
N SER A 124 -14.76 -5.85 -18.11
CA SER A 124 -15.42 -5.07 -19.17
C SER A 124 -16.51 -5.90 -19.85
N LEU A 125 -17.58 -6.21 -19.11
CA LEU A 125 -18.69 -7.05 -19.55
C LEU A 125 -19.91 -6.22 -19.96
N GLY A 126 -20.83 -6.85 -20.70
CA GLY A 126 -22.19 -6.35 -20.87
C GLY A 126 -23.00 -6.38 -19.56
N THR A 127 -24.27 -6.02 -19.62
CA THR A 127 -25.16 -6.09 -18.45
C THR A 127 -25.53 -7.53 -18.11
N GLY A 128 -25.89 -7.79 -16.85
CA GLY A 128 -26.46 -9.07 -16.45
C GLY A 128 -25.44 -10.17 -16.15
N PHE A 129 -24.25 -9.83 -15.68
CA PHE A 129 -23.29 -10.79 -15.12
C PHE A 129 -23.13 -10.60 -13.62
N ILE A 130 -22.92 -11.72 -12.92
CA ILE A 130 -22.41 -11.74 -11.55
C ILE A 130 -20.95 -12.18 -11.63
N VAL A 131 -20.06 -11.39 -11.03
CA VAL A 131 -18.63 -11.66 -11.01
C VAL A 131 -18.11 -11.60 -9.57
N LEU A 132 -17.43 -12.66 -9.15
CA LEU A 132 -16.84 -12.77 -7.82
C LEU A 132 -15.38 -13.23 -7.94
N GLY A 133 -14.56 -12.86 -6.95
CA GLY A 133 -13.17 -13.30 -6.85
C GLY A 133 -12.89 -13.96 -5.51
N ARG A 134 -12.03 -15.00 -5.52
CA ARG A 134 -11.54 -15.64 -4.29
C ARG A 134 -10.11 -16.09 -4.46
N VAL A 135 -9.24 -15.76 -3.49
CA VAL A 135 -7.91 -16.38 -3.39
C VAL A 135 -8.08 -17.85 -2.98
N ILE A 136 -7.58 -18.77 -3.80
CA ILE A 136 -7.69 -20.21 -3.54
C ILE A 136 -6.40 -20.82 -3.00
N SER A 137 -5.27 -20.21 -3.33
CA SER A 137 -3.95 -20.54 -2.82
C SER A 137 -3.07 -19.29 -2.93
N ALA A 138 -1.89 -19.32 -2.30
CA ALA A 138 -0.91 -18.25 -2.50
C ALA A 138 -0.64 -18.05 -4.00
N GLY A 139 -0.66 -16.80 -4.46
CA GLY A 139 -0.42 -16.43 -5.85
C GLY A 139 -1.56 -16.71 -6.84
N SER A 140 -2.73 -17.20 -6.40
CA SER A 140 -3.77 -17.68 -7.31
C SER A 140 -5.18 -17.29 -6.88
N VAL A 141 -5.92 -16.69 -7.81
CA VAL A 141 -7.30 -16.22 -7.64
C VAL A 141 -8.21 -16.91 -8.62
N ASN A 142 -9.31 -17.48 -8.12
CA ASN A 142 -10.42 -17.86 -8.98
C ASN A 142 -11.34 -16.66 -9.20
N VAL A 143 -11.67 -16.41 -10.46
CA VAL A 143 -12.74 -15.50 -10.85
C VAL A 143 -13.92 -16.33 -11.36
N PHE A 144 -15.08 -16.08 -10.76
CA PHE A 144 -16.32 -16.79 -11.01
C PHE A 144 -17.24 -15.90 -11.85
N PHE A 145 -17.83 -16.48 -12.89
CA PHE A 145 -18.79 -15.82 -13.76
C PHE A 145 -20.10 -16.61 -13.77
N GLN A 146 -21.21 -15.90 -13.56
CA GLN A 146 -22.56 -16.42 -13.75
C GLN A 146 -23.39 -15.38 -14.48
N SER A 147 -24.34 -15.83 -15.29
CA SER A 147 -25.35 -14.94 -15.84
C SER A 147 -26.41 -14.61 -14.79
N ALA A 148 -26.69 -13.31 -14.63
CA ALA A 148 -27.74 -12.80 -13.76
C ALA A 148 -29.14 -12.85 -14.41
N THR A 149 -29.25 -13.22 -15.70
CA THR A 149 -30.52 -13.21 -16.43
C THR A 149 -31.24 -14.56 -16.42
N GLY A 150 -30.67 -15.59 -15.76
CA GLY A 150 -31.21 -16.94 -15.69
C GLY A 150 -30.98 -17.80 -16.94
N GLY A 151 -30.61 -17.19 -18.07
CA GLY A 151 -30.13 -17.87 -19.28
C GLY A 151 -28.60 -17.88 -19.38
N ASN A 152 -28.04 -18.68 -20.28
CA ASN A 152 -26.60 -18.66 -20.54
C ASN A 152 -26.20 -17.36 -21.25
N GLN A 153 -25.06 -16.77 -20.88
CA GLN A 153 -24.50 -15.59 -21.54
C GLN A 153 -23.03 -15.81 -21.90
N THR A 154 -22.62 -15.29 -23.06
CA THR A 154 -21.25 -15.44 -23.55
C THR A 154 -20.38 -14.29 -23.07
N VAL A 155 -19.24 -14.60 -22.47
CA VAL A 155 -18.13 -13.67 -22.31
C VAL A 155 -17.25 -13.81 -23.54
N VAL A 156 -17.07 -12.71 -24.27
CA VAL A 156 -16.37 -12.71 -25.55
C VAL A 156 -14.86 -12.72 -25.35
N ALA A 157 -14.13 -13.26 -26.34
CA ALA A 157 -12.68 -13.11 -26.38
C ALA A 157 -12.30 -11.62 -26.44
N GLY A 158 -11.19 -11.26 -25.79
CA GLY A 158 -10.75 -9.88 -25.64
C GLY A 158 -11.37 -9.11 -24.46
N THR A 159 -12.30 -9.71 -23.70
CA THR A 159 -12.77 -9.10 -22.44
C THR A 159 -11.60 -8.93 -21.47
N THR A 160 -11.44 -7.73 -20.91
CA THR A 160 -10.42 -7.45 -19.90
C THR A 160 -10.97 -7.73 -18.51
N ILE A 161 -10.22 -8.49 -17.70
CA ILE A 161 -10.50 -8.78 -16.30
C ILE A 161 -9.35 -8.24 -15.47
N SER A 162 -9.62 -7.29 -14.59
CA SER A 162 -8.67 -6.80 -13.61
C SER A 162 -8.99 -7.39 -12.24
N VAL A 163 -7.97 -7.96 -11.60
CA VAL A 163 -8.06 -8.55 -10.26
C VAL A 163 -7.08 -7.85 -9.35
N ARG A 164 -7.55 -7.49 -8.17
CA ARG A 164 -6.74 -6.90 -7.10
C ARG A 164 -7.06 -7.54 -5.77
N THR A 165 -6.06 -7.66 -4.92
CA THR A 165 -6.24 -8.11 -3.53
C THR A 165 -6.01 -6.97 -2.56
N LEU A 166 -6.83 -6.93 -1.53
CA LEU A 166 -6.74 -6.05 -0.39
C LEU A 166 -6.47 -6.92 0.84
N ARG A 167 -5.36 -6.67 1.52
CA ARG A 167 -5.01 -7.33 2.78
C ARG A 167 -5.15 -6.32 3.92
N ARG A 168 -5.70 -6.79 5.04
CA ARG A 168 -5.66 -6.04 6.28
C ARG A 168 -4.20 -5.91 6.73
N PRO A 169 -3.70 -4.71 7.06
CA PRO A 169 -2.40 -4.57 7.71
C PRO A 169 -2.39 -5.37 9.01
N THR A 170 -1.42 -6.27 9.15
CA THR A 170 -1.18 -7.04 10.37
C THR A 170 -0.47 -6.20 11.42
#